data_AF-A0A7C4V3R2-F1
#
_entry.id   AF-A0A7C4V3R2-F1
#
_cell.length_a   1.000
_cell.length_b   1.000
_cell.length_c   1.000
_cell.angle_alpha   90.00
_cell.angle_beta   90.00
_cell.angle_gamma   90.00
#
_symmetry.space_group_name_H-M   'P 1'
#
loop_
_entity.id
_entity.type
_entity.pdbx_description
1 polymer ?
#
loop_
_entity_poly.entity_id
_entity_poly.type
_entity_poly.pdbx_seq_one_letter_code
_entity_poly.pdbx_strand_id
1 'polypeptide(L)'
;MIRCLAVVLGLAAVTVGAVAEPEPIPQDLAVAIAKMLTEKADAQADAPFKLESDPQKATGLHKPEEAGLMVVPRKDLKMETVQGVEETNGMPTGYLFLYRITPVVDGKAMPIAKLPTVTFKSDDGTEREIVALRLALKKENEETWKLLVFGKDKKPLVASTFRAEGNNSELPLSVSVKDVGDKEGTLVVTVFGKYAADLKLGKAPE
;
A
#
# COMPACT_ATOMS: atom_id res chain seq x y z
N MET A 1 -56.52 -33.69 30.27
CA MET A 1 -55.31 -34.19 29.57
C MET A 1 -55.27 -33.57 28.18
N ILE A 2 -54.55 -32.47 27.98
CA ILE A 2 -53.97 -32.03 26.69
C ILE A 2 -52.65 -31.36 27.06
N ARG A 3 -51.54 -32.02 26.70
CA ARG A 3 -50.17 -31.50 26.68
C ARG A 3 -49.93 -30.90 25.28
N CYS A 4 -48.81 -30.17 25.14
CA CYS A 4 -48.15 -29.69 23.92
C CYS A 4 -48.38 -28.21 23.62
N LEU A 5 -47.41 -27.39 23.21
CA LEU A 5 -45.95 -27.52 23.05
C LEU A 5 -45.53 -26.07 22.69
N ALA A 6 -44.96 -25.30 23.61
CA ALA A 6 -44.49 -23.96 23.27
C ALA A 6 -43.03 -24.06 22.81
N VAL A 7 -42.84 -23.80 21.52
CA VAL A 7 -41.57 -23.79 20.79
C VAL A 7 -40.64 -22.74 21.40
N VAL A 8 -39.49 -23.19 21.88
CA VAL A 8 -38.37 -22.32 22.28
C VAL A 8 -37.71 -21.82 21.00
N LEU A 9 -37.89 -20.53 20.68
CA LEU A 9 -37.19 -19.86 19.60
C LEU A 9 -35.73 -19.63 20.03
N GLY A 10 -34.84 -20.52 19.61
CA GLY A 10 -33.40 -20.37 19.83
C GLY A 10 -32.84 -19.22 19.00
N LEU A 11 -32.41 -18.15 19.67
CA LEU A 11 -31.67 -17.06 19.05
C LEU A 11 -30.26 -17.59 18.69
N ALA A 12 -30.06 -17.94 17.42
CA ALA A 12 -28.73 -18.26 16.91
C ALA A 12 -27.90 -16.96 16.85
N ALA A 13 -27.01 -16.78 17.82
CA ALA A 13 -26.02 -15.72 17.77
C ALA A 13 -25.05 -16.01 16.61
N VAL A 14 -25.16 -15.25 15.53
CA VAL A 14 -24.17 -15.24 14.46
C VAL A 14 -22.91 -14.61 15.02
N THR A 15 -21.92 -15.43 15.37
CA THR A 15 -20.57 -14.95 15.69
C THR A 15 -19.97 -14.42 14.39
N VAL A 16 -19.97 -13.10 14.21
CA VAL A 16 -19.16 -12.44 13.18
C VAL A 16 -17.71 -12.76 13.53
N GLY A 17 -17.07 -13.61 12.72
CA GLY A 17 -15.66 -13.94 12.89
C GLY A 17 -14.83 -12.67 12.79
N ALA A 18 -14.05 -12.38 13.84
CA ALA A 18 -13.13 -11.24 13.82
C ALA A 18 -12.08 -11.49 12.73
N VAL A 19 -12.07 -10.66 11.69
CA VAL A 19 -10.97 -10.64 10.72
C VAL A 19 -9.76 -10.09 11.47
N ALA A 20 -8.70 -10.91 11.61
CA ALA A 20 -7.46 -10.47 12.25
C ALA A 20 -6.87 -9.27 11.49
N GLU A 21 -6.66 -8.17 12.20
CA GLU A 21 -6.07 -6.95 11.63
C GLU A 21 -4.60 -7.18 11.26
N PRO A 22 -4.10 -6.57 10.17
CA PRO A 22 -2.68 -6.64 9.82
C PRO A 22 -1.79 -6.04 10.91
N GLU A 23 -0.62 -6.65 11.12
CA GLU A 23 0.35 -6.26 12.13
C GLU A 23 1.49 -5.42 11.52
N PRO A 24 2.08 -4.47 12.27
CA PRO A 24 3.29 -3.77 11.85
C PRO A 24 4.46 -4.72 11.60
N ILE A 25 5.16 -4.53 10.49
CA ILE A 25 6.44 -5.21 10.25
C ILE A 25 7.47 -4.60 11.22
N PRO A 26 8.19 -5.40 12.03
CA PRO A 26 9.27 -4.91 12.89
C PRO A 26 10.27 -4.06 12.10
N GLN A 27 10.74 -2.96 12.69
CA GLN A 27 11.49 -1.94 11.94
C GLN A 27 12.81 -2.47 11.33
N ASP A 28 13.54 -3.29 12.08
CA ASP A 28 14.77 -3.95 11.62
C ASP A 28 14.52 -4.87 10.42
N LEU A 29 13.43 -5.66 10.48
CA LEU A 29 12.98 -6.51 9.39
C LEU A 29 12.52 -5.68 8.18
N ALA A 30 11.77 -4.60 8.42
CA ALA A 30 11.30 -3.70 7.37
C ALA A 30 12.48 -3.08 6.59
N VAL A 31 13.51 -2.63 7.31
CA VAL A 31 14.75 -2.10 6.72
C VAL A 31 15.48 -3.16 5.89
N ALA A 32 15.60 -4.39 6.40
CA ALA A 32 16.27 -5.48 5.69
C ALA A 32 15.54 -5.82 4.37
N ILE A 33 14.22 -6.01 4.44
CA ILE A 33 13.38 -6.29 3.25
C ILE A 33 13.46 -5.12 2.26
N ALA A 34 13.32 -3.88 2.73
CA ALA A 34 13.36 -2.69 1.89
C ALA A 34 14.65 -2.56 1.10
N LYS A 35 15.82 -2.84 1.70
CA LYS A 35 17.12 -2.80 0.99
C LYS A 35 17.12 -3.75 -0.21
N MET A 36 16.65 -4.99 -0.01
CA MET A 36 16.60 -5.99 -1.07
C MET A 36 15.60 -5.63 -2.18
N LEU A 37 14.41 -5.14 -1.81
CA LEU A 37 13.36 -4.80 -2.77
C LEU A 37 13.73 -3.56 -3.60
N THR A 38 14.28 -2.52 -2.96
CA THR A 38 14.65 -1.26 -3.62
C THR A 38 15.81 -1.45 -4.59
N GLU A 39 16.83 -2.24 -4.25
CA GLU A 39 17.92 -2.58 -5.18
C GLU A 39 17.39 -3.17 -6.50
N LYS A 40 16.45 -4.11 -6.41
CA LYS A 40 15.84 -4.74 -7.59
C LYS A 40 14.91 -3.80 -8.33
N ALA A 41 14.13 -3.00 -7.62
CA ALA A 41 13.19 -2.05 -8.21
C ALA A 41 13.92 -0.92 -8.96
N ASP A 42 15.00 -0.39 -8.37
CA ASP A 42 15.82 0.68 -8.95
C ASP A 42 16.59 0.22 -10.20
N ALA A 43 16.85 -1.08 -10.34
CA ALA A 43 17.47 -1.68 -11.52
C ALA A 43 16.51 -1.86 -12.73
N GLN A 44 15.21 -1.61 -12.59
CA GLN A 44 14.24 -1.75 -13.68
C GLN A 44 14.42 -0.62 -14.73
N ALA A 45 14.73 -0.99 -15.98
CA ALA A 45 15.05 -0.03 -17.04
C ALA A 45 13.87 0.85 -17.50
N ASP A 46 12.66 0.28 -17.57
CA ASP A 46 11.46 0.95 -18.09
C ASP A 46 10.63 1.65 -17.01
N ALA A 47 11.27 2.08 -15.93
CA ALA A 47 10.60 2.79 -14.86
C ALA A 47 10.02 4.14 -15.33
N PRO A 48 8.82 4.55 -14.86
CA PRO A 48 8.21 5.83 -15.19
C PRO A 48 9.07 7.04 -14.77
N PHE A 49 9.87 6.87 -13.72
CA PHE A 49 10.90 7.81 -13.27
C PHE A 49 11.93 7.08 -12.40
N LYS A 50 13.13 7.68 -12.30
CA LYS A 50 14.16 7.24 -11.35
C LYS A 50 13.76 7.63 -9.94
N LEU A 51 14.09 6.77 -8.99
CA LEU A 51 13.86 6.98 -7.57
C LEU A 51 15.13 6.58 -6.83
N GLU A 52 15.62 7.44 -5.94
CA GLU A 52 16.66 7.09 -4.99
C GLU A 52 15.97 6.82 -3.65
N SER A 53 15.94 5.56 -3.23
CA SER A 53 15.18 5.14 -2.05
C SER A 53 15.94 5.39 -0.74
N ASP A 54 15.20 5.54 0.37
CA ASP A 54 15.72 5.53 1.74
C ASP A 54 15.15 4.34 2.53
N PRO A 55 15.76 3.14 2.39
CA PRO A 55 15.31 1.93 3.09
C PRO A 55 15.36 2.05 4.62
N GLN A 56 16.12 3.00 5.19
CA GLN A 56 16.19 3.19 6.64
C GLN A 56 14.87 3.67 7.24
N LYS A 57 14.02 4.30 6.40
CA LYS A 57 12.72 4.83 6.79
C LYS A 57 11.55 4.00 6.22
N ALA A 58 11.82 2.75 5.87
CA ALA A 58 10.78 1.82 5.45
C ALA A 58 9.81 1.51 6.59
N THR A 59 8.53 1.34 6.25
CA THR A 59 7.49 0.89 7.18
C THR A 59 6.43 0.11 6.41
N GLY A 60 5.75 -0.81 7.08
CA GLY A 60 4.79 -1.68 6.43
C GLY A 60 3.91 -2.46 7.40
N LEU A 61 2.92 -3.13 6.83
CA LEU A 61 1.98 -3.99 7.53
C LEU A 61 1.98 -5.36 6.85
N HIS A 62 1.80 -6.41 7.63
CA HIS A 62 1.64 -7.75 7.10
C HIS A 62 0.58 -8.53 7.86
N LYS A 63 -0.02 -9.48 7.15
CA LYS A 63 -0.80 -10.56 7.74
C LYS A 63 -0.02 -11.84 7.44
N PRO A 64 0.52 -12.54 8.46
CA PRO A 64 1.38 -13.69 8.27
C PRO A 64 0.82 -14.67 7.24
N GLU A 65 1.66 -15.10 6.31
CA GLU A 65 1.33 -16.03 5.21
C GLU A 65 0.24 -15.58 4.22
N GLU A 66 -0.47 -14.48 4.48
CA GLU A 66 -1.61 -14.03 3.66
C GLU A 66 -1.22 -12.89 2.71
N ALA A 67 -0.75 -11.77 3.25
CA ALA A 67 -0.53 -10.55 2.48
C ALA A 67 0.45 -9.61 3.19
N GLY A 68 1.04 -8.69 2.44
CA GLY A 68 1.90 -7.66 3.00
C GLY A 68 1.96 -6.42 2.13
N LEU A 69 2.21 -5.28 2.77
CA LEU A 69 2.53 -4.03 2.10
C LEU A 69 3.64 -3.30 2.83
N MET A 70 4.42 -2.54 2.08
CA MET A 70 5.51 -1.72 2.60
C MET A 70 5.65 -0.47 1.76
N VAL A 71 5.91 0.65 2.42
CA VAL A 71 6.36 1.86 1.75
C VAL A 71 7.82 2.12 2.05
N VAL A 72 8.54 2.61 1.05
CA VAL A 72 9.91 3.08 1.19
C VAL A 72 10.00 4.49 0.62
N PRO A 73 10.28 5.51 1.43
CA PRO A 73 10.35 6.88 0.94
C PRO A 73 11.56 7.08 0.02
N ARG A 74 11.48 8.12 -0.82
CA ARG A 74 12.66 8.69 -1.49
C ARG A 74 13.63 9.22 -0.44
N LYS A 75 14.92 9.14 -0.75
CA LYS A 75 15.95 9.91 -0.08
C LYS A 75 15.60 11.41 -0.09
N ASP A 76 15.90 12.07 1.01
CA ASP A 76 15.67 13.49 1.22
C ASP A 76 14.20 13.92 1.08
N LEU A 77 13.23 13.01 1.19
CA LEU A 77 11.81 13.35 1.24
C LEU A 77 11.50 14.15 2.51
N LYS A 78 11.34 15.47 2.37
CA LYS A 78 10.93 16.41 3.42
C LYS A 78 10.03 17.51 2.86
N MET A 79 9.22 18.12 3.72
CA MET A 79 8.20 19.09 3.29
C MET A 79 8.81 20.30 2.57
N GLU A 80 10.05 20.66 2.88
CA GLU A 80 10.77 21.79 2.30
C GLU A 80 11.36 21.48 0.91
N THR A 81 11.30 20.23 0.45
CA THR A 81 11.91 19.76 -0.81
C THR A 81 10.90 19.41 -1.90
N VAL A 82 9.66 19.87 -1.78
CA VAL A 82 8.57 19.63 -2.74
C VAL A 82 8.75 20.41 -4.05
N GLN A 83 9.79 20.07 -4.80
CA GLN A 83 10.06 20.58 -6.15
C GLN A 83 9.51 19.61 -7.20
N GLY A 84 9.04 20.13 -8.34
CA GLY A 84 8.52 19.32 -9.45
C GLY A 84 7.09 18.79 -9.24
N VAL A 85 6.38 19.22 -8.19
CA VAL A 85 5.02 18.76 -7.88
C VAL A 85 3.98 19.19 -8.93
N GLU A 86 4.23 20.26 -9.68
CA GLU A 86 3.33 20.74 -10.74
C GLU A 86 3.59 20.03 -12.08
N GLU A 87 4.74 19.34 -12.23
CA GLU A 87 5.10 18.59 -13.45
C GLU A 87 4.10 17.46 -13.74
N THR A 88 4.05 17.00 -15.00
CA THR A 88 3.09 15.98 -15.46
C THR A 88 3.08 14.74 -14.57
N ASN A 89 4.25 14.24 -14.18
CA ASN A 89 4.40 13.03 -13.36
C ASN A 89 4.48 13.33 -11.85
N GLY A 90 4.45 14.60 -11.46
CA GLY A 90 4.68 15.05 -10.09
C GLY A 90 6.09 14.75 -9.58
N MET A 91 6.29 14.99 -8.28
CA MET A 91 7.55 14.72 -7.60
C MET A 91 7.62 13.27 -7.11
N PRO A 92 8.62 12.47 -7.52
CA PRO A 92 8.85 11.13 -6.98
C PRO A 92 8.96 11.12 -5.46
N THR A 93 8.26 10.20 -4.81
CA THR A 93 8.06 10.19 -3.34
C THR A 93 8.48 8.88 -2.68
N GLY A 94 8.39 7.75 -3.38
CA GLY A 94 8.77 6.47 -2.80
C GLY A 94 8.27 5.28 -3.58
N TYR A 95 8.49 4.10 -3.02
CA TYR A 95 7.89 2.85 -3.46
C TYR A 95 6.72 2.46 -2.57
N LEU A 96 5.75 1.77 -3.16
CA LEU A 96 4.76 0.93 -2.49
C LEU A 96 4.95 -0.51 -2.98
N PHE A 97 5.42 -1.37 -2.09
CA PHE A 97 5.57 -2.79 -2.32
C PHE A 97 4.33 -3.54 -1.84
N LEU A 98 3.85 -4.50 -2.63
CA LEU A 98 2.67 -5.30 -2.33
C LEU A 98 2.94 -6.79 -2.55
N TYR A 99 2.54 -7.61 -1.58
CA TYR A 99 2.61 -9.07 -1.64
C TYR A 99 1.21 -9.66 -1.54
N ARG A 100 0.82 -10.48 -2.54
CA ARG A 100 -0.50 -11.14 -2.68
C ARG A 100 -1.72 -10.22 -2.70
N ILE A 101 -1.50 -8.91 -2.83
CA ILE A 101 -2.54 -7.88 -2.98
C ILE A 101 -2.20 -6.95 -4.12
N THR A 102 -3.21 -6.29 -4.67
CA THR A 102 -3.11 -5.42 -5.83
C THR A 102 -4.03 -4.20 -5.70
N PRO A 103 -3.71 -3.06 -6.31
CA PRO A 103 -4.66 -1.95 -6.39
C PRO A 103 -5.97 -2.36 -7.05
N VAL A 104 -7.08 -1.80 -6.57
CA VAL A 104 -8.41 -1.92 -7.17
C VAL A 104 -8.79 -0.59 -7.80
N VAL A 105 -9.06 -0.60 -9.11
CA VAL A 105 -9.43 0.59 -9.89
C VAL A 105 -10.74 0.30 -10.59
N ASP A 106 -11.71 1.21 -10.45
CA ASP A 106 -13.07 1.05 -10.98
C ASP A 106 -13.72 -0.30 -10.58
N GLY A 107 -13.49 -0.71 -9.33
CA GLY A 107 -14.01 -1.97 -8.76
C GLY A 107 -13.35 -3.24 -9.28
N LYS A 108 -12.21 -3.13 -9.98
CA LYS A 108 -11.49 -4.27 -10.55
C LYS A 108 -10.05 -4.34 -10.05
N ALA A 109 -9.62 -5.54 -9.68
CA ALA A 109 -8.23 -5.83 -9.39
C ALA A 109 -7.33 -5.47 -10.59
N MET A 110 -6.23 -4.79 -10.34
CA MET A 110 -5.30 -4.40 -11.39
C MET A 110 -4.61 -5.63 -12.00
N PRO A 111 -4.61 -5.77 -13.35
CA PRO A 111 -3.93 -6.89 -14.01
C PRO A 111 -2.42 -6.88 -13.78
N ILE A 112 -1.83 -8.04 -13.47
CA ILE A 112 -0.38 -8.23 -13.27
C ILE A 112 0.45 -7.67 -14.43
N ALA A 113 -0.05 -7.76 -15.66
CA ALA A 113 0.63 -7.20 -16.83
C ALA A 113 0.99 -5.70 -16.67
N LYS A 114 0.19 -4.93 -15.94
CA LYS A 114 0.39 -3.49 -15.68
C LYS A 114 1.25 -3.20 -14.45
N LEU A 115 1.54 -4.21 -13.64
CA LEU A 115 2.25 -4.09 -12.36
C LEU A 115 3.72 -4.45 -12.55
N PRO A 116 4.67 -3.56 -12.19
CA PRO A 116 6.08 -3.91 -12.12
C PRO A 116 6.27 -4.87 -10.96
N THR A 117 7.03 -5.94 -11.18
CA THR A 117 7.28 -6.97 -10.17
C THR A 117 8.78 -7.16 -9.97
N VAL A 118 9.15 -7.52 -8.75
CA VAL A 118 10.50 -7.92 -8.36
C VAL A 118 10.41 -9.25 -7.63
N THR A 119 11.37 -10.14 -7.89
CA THR A 119 11.46 -11.43 -7.21
C THR A 119 12.31 -11.32 -5.97
N PHE A 120 11.77 -11.75 -4.84
CA PHE A 120 12.45 -11.89 -3.56
C PHE A 120 12.58 -13.38 -3.24
N LYS A 121 13.75 -13.81 -2.76
CA LYS A 121 13.94 -15.18 -2.26
C LYS A 121 13.88 -15.13 -0.74
N SER A 122 12.90 -15.79 -0.15
CA SER A 122 12.79 -15.90 1.31
C SER A 122 13.86 -16.83 1.90
N ASP A 123 14.03 -16.79 3.22
CA ASP A 123 15.03 -17.57 3.95
C ASP A 123 14.86 -19.09 3.77
N ASP A 124 13.63 -19.54 3.50
CA ASP A 124 13.27 -20.92 3.15
C ASP A 124 13.67 -21.31 1.71
N GLY A 125 14.22 -20.38 0.94
CA GLY A 125 14.60 -20.55 -0.45
C GLY A 125 13.48 -20.38 -1.47
N THR A 126 12.25 -20.08 -1.03
CA THR A 126 11.10 -19.87 -1.91
C THR A 126 11.20 -18.53 -2.62
N GLU A 127 10.96 -18.51 -3.94
CA GLU A 127 10.81 -17.26 -4.68
C GLU A 127 9.40 -16.69 -4.51
N ARG A 128 9.33 -15.41 -4.20
CA ARG A 128 8.11 -14.64 -4.00
C ARG A 128 8.12 -13.45 -4.94
N GLU A 129 7.02 -13.27 -5.67
CA GLU A 129 6.81 -12.10 -6.50
C GLU A 129 6.22 -10.95 -5.67
N ILE A 130 6.86 -9.78 -5.75
CA ILE A 130 6.46 -8.56 -5.05
C ILE A 130 6.19 -7.50 -6.09
N VAL A 131 4.99 -6.91 -6.05
CA VAL A 131 4.65 -5.76 -6.89
C VAL A 131 5.37 -4.53 -6.35
N ALA A 132 6.00 -3.72 -7.21
CA ALA A 132 6.86 -2.59 -6.86
C ALA A 132 6.36 -1.27 -7.48
N LEU A 133 5.28 -0.71 -6.95
CA LEU A 133 4.66 0.51 -7.46
C LEU A 133 5.46 1.75 -7.07
N ARG A 134 5.50 2.74 -7.95
CA ARG A 134 6.16 4.03 -7.67
C ARG A 134 5.13 5.09 -7.30
N LEU A 135 5.48 5.90 -6.31
CA LEU A 135 4.61 6.95 -5.77
C LEU A 135 5.15 8.32 -6.17
N ALA A 136 4.26 9.25 -6.49
CA ALA A 136 4.60 10.65 -6.68
C ALA A 136 3.55 11.58 -6.06
N LEU A 137 4.01 12.75 -5.59
CA LEU A 137 3.16 13.85 -5.17
C LEU A 137 2.91 14.78 -6.35
N LYS A 138 1.65 15.04 -6.67
CA LYS A 138 1.27 16.02 -7.68
C LYS A 138 0.38 17.10 -7.09
N LYS A 139 0.75 18.35 -7.32
CA LYS A 139 -0.13 19.51 -7.12
C LYS A 139 -0.89 19.72 -8.42
N GLU A 140 -2.22 19.58 -8.38
CA GLU A 140 -3.09 19.80 -9.53
C GLU A 140 -3.51 21.27 -9.63
N ASN A 141 -3.75 21.92 -8.48
CA ASN A 141 -4.00 23.35 -8.34
C ASN A 141 -3.60 23.77 -6.91
N GLU A 142 -3.89 25.02 -6.51
CA GLU A 142 -3.50 25.55 -5.20
C GLU A 142 -4.04 24.73 -4.01
N GLU A 143 -5.23 24.15 -4.14
CA GLU A 143 -5.92 23.44 -3.06
C GLU A 143 -5.85 21.91 -3.21
N THR A 144 -5.62 21.41 -4.43
CA THR A 144 -5.72 19.98 -4.75
C THR A 144 -4.35 19.35 -4.92
N TRP A 145 -4.01 18.50 -3.97
CA TRP A 145 -2.84 17.62 -4.02
C TRP A 145 -3.27 16.18 -4.22
N LYS A 146 -2.50 15.43 -5.01
CA LYS A 146 -2.76 14.03 -5.33
C LYS A 146 -1.55 13.16 -5.06
N LEU A 147 -1.81 11.96 -4.54
CA LEU A 147 -0.90 10.83 -4.60
C LEU A 147 -1.12 10.13 -5.94
N LEU A 148 -0.09 10.08 -6.75
CA LEU A 148 -0.04 9.31 -7.98
C LEU A 148 0.63 7.97 -7.71
N VAL A 149 0.03 6.88 -8.18
CA VAL A 149 0.56 5.53 -8.09
C VAL A 149 0.83 5.01 -9.50
N PHE A 150 2.08 4.74 -9.81
CA PHE A 150 2.51 4.30 -11.13
C PHE A 150 2.83 2.80 -11.15
N GLY A 151 2.38 2.16 -12.24
CA GLY A 151 2.77 0.82 -12.62
C GLY A 151 3.97 0.83 -13.57
N LYS A 152 3.93 -0.02 -14.60
CA LYS A 152 4.96 -0.05 -15.65
C LYS A 152 4.88 1.16 -16.58
N ASP A 153 3.69 1.66 -16.82
CA ASP A 153 3.46 2.73 -17.78
C ASP A 153 3.80 4.10 -17.21
N LYS A 154 4.07 5.07 -18.10
CA LYS A 154 4.26 6.49 -17.74
C LYS A 154 2.98 7.20 -17.30
N LYS A 155 1.82 6.53 -17.38
CA LYS A 155 0.54 7.04 -16.88
C LYS A 155 0.26 6.42 -15.50
N PRO A 156 -0.16 7.21 -14.50
CA PRO A 156 -0.50 6.66 -13.20
C PRO A 156 -1.71 5.70 -13.31
N LEU A 157 -1.65 4.61 -12.55
CA LEU A 157 -2.75 3.67 -12.36
C LEU A 157 -3.83 4.26 -11.47
N VAL A 158 -3.41 5.00 -10.45
CA VAL A 158 -4.30 5.65 -9.48
C VAL A 158 -3.84 7.08 -9.24
N ALA A 159 -4.81 7.99 -9.13
CA ALA A 159 -4.60 9.34 -8.65
C ALA A 159 -5.60 9.60 -7.50
N SER A 160 -5.11 9.58 -6.26
CA SER A 160 -5.94 9.82 -5.07
C SER A 160 -5.70 11.21 -4.54
N THR A 161 -6.77 11.96 -4.27
CA THR A 161 -6.68 13.27 -3.62
C THR A 161 -6.26 13.12 -2.16
N PHE A 162 -5.38 14.00 -1.68
CA PHE A 162 -5.00 14.07 -0.29
C PHE A 162 -6.07 14.75 0.57
N ARG A 163 -6.21 14.27 1.80
CA ARG A 163 -6.96 14.91 2.89
C ARG A 163 -6.01 15.31 4.02
N ALA A 164 -6.32 16.40 4.71
CA ALA A 164 -5.56 16.91 5.85
C ALA A 164 -5.87 16.13 7.15
N GLU A 165 -5.79 14.80 7.08
CA GLU A 165 -6.10 13.86 8.15
C GLU A 165 -5.02 12.76 8.19
N GLY A 166 -3.79 13.15 8.54
CA GLY A 166 -2.68 12.23 8.70
C GLY A 166 -2.69 11.48 10.05
N ASN A 167 -1.61 10.76 10.31
CA ASN A 167 -1.41 9.93 11.51
C ASN A 167 -0.37 10.51 12.48
N ASN A 168 0.09 11.75 12.26
CA ASN A 168 1.18 12.38 13.02
C ASN A 168 2.46 11.54 13.10
N SER A 169 2.72 10.68 12.10
CA SER A 169 3.96 9.92 12.01
C SER A 169 5.15 10.86 11.79
N GLU A 170 6.26 10.57 12.47
CA GLU A 170 7.54 11.23 12.23
C GLU A 170 8.23 10.74 10.94
N LEU A 171 7.74 9.64 10.34
CA LEU A 171 8.22 9.16 9.06
C LEU A 171 7.69 10.04 7.92
N PRO A 172 8.52 10.34 6.91
CA PRO A 172 8.09 11.16 5.78
C PRO A 172 7.03 10.45 4.91
N LEU A 173 6.99 9.12 4.97
CA LEU A 173 6.00 8.28 4.31
C LEU A 173 5.65 7.12 5.26
N SER A 174 4.35 6.92 5.52
CA SER A 174 3.86 5.83 6.36
C SER A 174 2.53 5.29 5.84
N VAL A 175 2.11 4.16 6.42
CA VAL A 175 0.90 3.45 5.98
C VAL A 175 0.06 2.99 7.17
N SER A 176 -1.25 2.96 6.96
CA SER A 176 -2.20 2.22 7.78
C SER A 176 -3.25 1.58 6.87
N VAL A 177 -4.11 0.74 7.44
CA VAL A 177 -5.25 0.17 6.72
C VAL A 177 -6.55 0.48 7.46
N LYS A 178 -7.64 0.60 6.71
CA LYS A 178 -9.01 0.69 7.22
C LYS A 178 -9.96 -0.10 6.32
N ASP A 179 -11.19 -0.30 6.78
CA ASP A 179 -12.23 -1.02 6.03
C ASP A 179 -11.77 -2.41 5.56
N VAL A 180 -10.99 -3.12 6.38
CA VAL A 180 -10.42 -4.42 6.02
C VAL A 180 -11.53 -5.47 6.06
N GLY A 181 -11.86 -6.04 4.90
CA GLY A 181 -12.78 -7.17 4.75
C GLY A 181 -12.08 -8.38 4.13
N ASP A 182 -12.86 -9.41 3.80
CA ASP A 182 -12.33 -10.70 3.34
C ASP A 182 -11.59 -10.67 1.99
N LYS A 183 -11.92 -9.70 1.13
CA LYS A 183 -11.41 -9.61 -0.26
C LYS A 183 -10.74 -8.29 -0.58
N GLU A 184 -11.04 -7.24 0.17
CA GLU A 184 -10.65 -5.87 -0.11
C GLU A 184 -10.35 -5.12 1.19
N GLY A 185 -9.58 -4.05 1.08
CA GLY A 185 -9.33 -3.10 2.15
C GLY A 185 -8.89 -1.75 1.59
N THR A 186 -8.84 -0.75 2.45
CA THR A 186 -8.33 0.58 2.08
C THR A 186 -6.95 0.78 2.71
N LEU A 187 -5.91 0.90 1.88
CA LEU A 187 -4.62 1.42 2.30
C LEU A 187 -4.71 2.94 2.45
N VAL A 188 -4.25 3.46 3.59
CA VAL A 188 -4.08 4.88 3.82
C VAL A 188 -2.59 5.18 3.76
N VAL A 189 -2.15 5.90 2.74
CA VAL A 189 -0.77 6.37 2.61
C VAL A 189 -0.70 7.77 3.21
N THR A 190 0.13 7.95 4.24
CA THR A 190 0.34 9.25 4.88
C THR A 190 1.71 9.81 4.53
N VAL A 191 1.73 11.07 4.10
CA VAL A 191 2.94 11.81 3.75
C VAL A 191 3.14 12.97 4.74
N PHE A 192 4.37 13.10 5.24
CA PHE A 192 4.77 14.09 6.24
C PHE A 192 3.91 14.08 7.52
N GLY A 193 3.39 12.92 7.90
CA GLY A 193 2.48 12.75 9.05
C GLY A 193 1.14 13.49 8.96
N LYS A 194 0.88 14.26 7.89
CA LYS A 194 -0.21 15.25 7.82
C LYS A 194 -1.21 15.00 6.70
N TYR A 195 -0.73 14.51 5.55
CA TYR A 195 -1.57 14.37 4.36
C TYR A 195 -1.78 12.90 4.05
N ALA A 196 -3.04 12.46 4.08
CA ALA A 196 -3.42 11.08 3.82
C ALA A 196 -4.10 10.93 2.46
N ALA A 197 -3.80 9.86 1.74
CA ALA A 197 -4.47 9.47 0.50
C ALA A 197 -4.91 8.01 0.62
N ASP A 198 -6.10 7.71 0.10
CA ASP A 198 -6.71 6.39 0.22
C ASP A 198 -6.53 5.61 -1.10
N LEU A 199 -6.10 4.35 -0.98
CA LEU A 199 -5.95 3.43 -2.10
C LEU A 199 -6.74 2.15 -1.79
N LYS A 200 -7.68 1.79 -2.66
CA LYS A 200 -8.35 0.49 -2.55
C LYS A 200 -7.40 -0.62 -2.97
N LEU A 201 -7.30 -1.63 -2.13
CA LEU A 201 -6.53 -2.85 -2.37
C LEU A 201 -7.48 -4.05 -2.35
N GLY A 202 -7.13 -5.08 -3.13
CA GLY A 202 -7.82 -6.35 -3.15
C GLY A 202 -6.85 -7.50 -3.33
N LYS A 203 -7.35 -8.74 -3.26
CA LYS A 203 -6.52 -9.93 -3.55
C LYS A 203 -5.92 -9.82 -4.95
N ALA A 204 -4.64 -10.15 -5.06
CA ALA A 204 -4.00 -10.26 -6.36
C ALA A 204 -4.69 -11.39 -7.17
N PRO A 205 -4.87 -11.23 -8.49
CA PRO A 205 -5.33 -12.32 -9.34
C PRO A 205 -4.30 -13.46 -9.30
N GLU A 206 -4.79 -14.70 -9.28
CA GLU A 206 -3.96 -15.92 -9.43
C GLU A 206 -3.30 -16.01 -10.81
#